data_AF-A0A1V6P6W8-F1
#
_entry.id   AF-A0A1V6P6W8-F1
#
_cell.length_a   1.000
_cell.length_b   1.000
_cell.length_c   1.000
_cell.angle_alpha   90.00
_cell.angle_beta   90.00
_cell.angle_gamma   90.00
#
_symmetry.space_group_name_H-M   'P 1'
#
loop_
_entity.id
_entity.type
_entity.pdbx_description
1 polymer ?
#
loop_
_entity_poly.entity_id
_entity_poly.type
_entity_poly.pdbx_seq_one_letter_code
_entity_poly.pdbx_strand_id
1 'polypeptide(L)'
;MRVQINHIDKLDFLEAYPSARIEAFKSETIKNSFAAAGLVPYNPDRVISKLDIRLRTPTPPSSQGSEWSLKTPSNYVQLQKQASSIRALLRTRSRSPPSPSDRALNQLVKGCQLAMHNATILAQENKELRAENEKKKRKNARSTRQIAIEGGLSVLEASTLIAQPDQAVLAPIPYEAGPAPAPSQPLS
;
A
#
# COMPACT_ATOMS: atom_id res chain seq x y z
N MET A 1 -1.56 -6.41 15.66
CA MET A 1 -2.53 -7.01 14.73
C MET A 1 -2.91 -5.95 13.73
N ARG A 2 -2.57 -6.14 12.45
CA ARG A 2 -3.09 -5.26 11.39
C ARG A 2 -4.51 -5.74 11.12
N VAL A 3 -5.51 -4.93 11.39
CA VAL A 3 -6.86 -5.18 10.86
C VAL A 3 -6.72 -5.01 9.36
N GLN A 4 -6.44 -6.12 8.69
CA GLN A 4 -6.23 -6.16 7.26
C GLN A 4 -7.61 -6.02 6.63
N ILE A 5 -8.05 -4.78 6.43
CA ILE A 5 -9.29 -4.47 5.74
C ILE A 5 -9.06 -4.77 4.26
N ASN A 6 -9.09 -6.06 3.91
CA ASN A 6 -8.98 -6.59 2.55
C ASN A 6 -10.32 -6.51 1.80
N HIS A 7 -11.28 -5.72 2.28
CA HIS A 7 -12.60 -5.66 1.68
C HIS A 7 -12.72 -4.42 0.78
N ILE A 8 -12.67 -4.67 -0.53
CA ILE A 8 -13.03 -3.70 -1.57
C ILE A 8 -14.42 -4.08 -2.09
N ASP A 9 -15.38 -3.15 -2.05
CA ASP A 9 -16.70 -3.39 -2.61
C ASP A 9 -16.73 -3.08 -4.12
N LYS A 10 -17.84 -3.41 -4.78
CA LYS A 10 -17.97 -3.31 -6.24
C LYS A 10 -17.72 -1.88 -6.74
N LEU A 11 -18.20 -0.86 -6.03
CA LEU A 11 -18.05 0.52 -6.46
C LEU A 11 -16.63 1.03 -6.21
N ASP A 12 -16.06 0.72 -5.04
CA ASP A 12 -14.68 1.03 -4.70
C ASP A 12 -13.70 0.37 -5.70
N PHE A 13 -14.00 -0.85 -6.16
CA PHE A 13 -13.23 -1.54 -7.20
C PHE A 13 -13.31 -0.83 -8.54
N LEU A 14 -14.51 -0.45 -8.99
CA LEU A 14 -14.70 0.26 -10.26
C LEU A 14 -13.99 1.62 -10.27
N GLU A 15 -13.96 2.31 -9.12
CA GLU A 15 -13.24 3.58 -8.96
C GLU A 15 -11.71 3.38 -8.93
N ALA A 16 -11.22 2.36 -8.24
CA ALA A 16 -9.79 2.12 -8.08
C ALA A 16 -9.13 1.43 -9.30
N TYR A 17 -9.88 0.64 -10.06
CA TYR A 17 -9.36 -0.20 -11.13
C TYR A 17 -8.59 0.57 -12.22
N PRO A 18 -9.05 1.72 -12.74
CA PRO A 18 -8.32 2.46 -13.78
C PRO A 18 -6.91 2.87 -13.31
N SER A 19 -6.82 3.44 -12.10
CA SER A 19 -5.55 3.85 -11.49
C SER A 19 -4.63 2.65 -11.24
N ALA A 20 -5.18 1.57 -10.66
CA ALA A 20 -4.43 0.34 -10.39
C ALA A 20 -3.92 -0.32 -11.69
N ARG A 21 -4.71 -0.29 -12.76
CA ARG A 21 -4.33 -0.82 -14.07
C ARG A 21 -3.15 -0.04 -14.67
N ILE A 22 -3.19 1.29 -14.63
CA ILE A 22 -2.09 2.14 -15.11
C ILE A 22 -0.81 1.89 -14.31
N GLU A 23 -0.95 1.66 -13.01
CA GLU A 23 0.18 1.39 -12.13
C GLU A 23 0.78 -0.02 -12.33
N ALA A 24 -0.05 -1.04 -12.50
CA ALA A 24 0.36 -2.42 -12.68
C ALA A 24 1.07 -2.65 -14.03
N PHE A 25 0.54 -2.08 -15.12
CA PHE A 25 1.03 -2.31 -16.47
C PHE A 25 2.07 -1.28 -16.94
N LYS A 26 2.99 -0.89 -16.05
CA LYS A 26 4.16 -0.07 -16.43
C LYS A 26 5.22 -0.93 -17.09
N SER A 27 5.94 -0.35 -18.06
CA SER A 27 7.06 -1.02 -18.74
C SER A 27 8.14 -1.50 -17.76
N GLU A 28 8.39 -0.74 -16.70
CA GLU A 28 9.30 -1.11 -15.63
C GLU A 28 8.77 -2.28 -14.79
N THR A 29 7.50 -2.26 -14.36
CA THR A 29 6.88 -3.37 -13.61
C THR A 29 6.92 -4.67 -14.40
N ILE A 30 6.67 -4.60 -15.71
CA ILE A 30 6.77 -5.74 -16.62
C ILE A 30 8.23 -6.22 -16.71
N LYS A 31 9.19 -5.35 -17.00
CA LYS A 31 10.62 -5.76 -17.05
C LYS A 31 11.11 -6.37 -15.73
N ASN A 32 10.66 -5.81 -14.60
CA ASN A 32 11.00 -6.29 -13.27
C ASN A 32 10.35 -7.64 -12.96
N SER A 33 9.11 -7.90 -13.38
CA SER A 33 8.47 -9.20 -13.17
C SER A 33 9.15 -10.31 -13.98
N PHE A 34 9.54 -10.01 -15.21
CA PHE A 34 10.39 -10.91 -16.02
C PHE A 34 11.74 -11.16 -15.36
N ALA A 35 12.37 -10.13 -14.80
CA ALA A 35 13.63 -10.29 -14.09
C ALA A 35 13.49 -11.11 -12.80
N ALA A 36 12.41 -10.89 -12.04
CA ALA A 36 12.10 -11.65 -10.83
C ALA A 36 11.79 -13.12 -11.12
N ALA A 37 11.13 -13.40 -12.25
CA ALA A 37 10.91 -14.76 -12.75
C ALA A 37 12.20 -15.42 -13.30
N GLY A 38 13.34 -14.71 -13.28
CA GLY A 38 14.61 -15.20 -13.81
C GLY A 38 14.65 -15.26 -15.33
N LEU A 39 13.66 -14.67 -16.01
CA LEU A 39 13.55 -14.62 -17.47
C LEU A 39 14.38 -13.45 -18.07
N VAL A 40 14.94 -12.57 -17.22
CA VAL A 40 15.90 -11.50 -17.56
C VAL A 40 16.89 -11.38 -16.38
N PRO A 41 18.23 -11.33 -16.56
CA PRO A 41 18.99 -11.17 -17.80
C PRO A 41 19.61 -12.47 -18.33
N TYR A 42 19.90 -12.44 -19.63
CA TYR A 42 20.70 -13.39 -20.42
C TYR A 42 22.20 -13.46 -19.99
N ASN A 43 22.57 -12.89 -18.85
CA ASN A 43 23.97 -12.81 -18.39
C ASN A 43 24.10 -13.16 -16.89
N PRO A 44 24.60 -14.36 -16.54
CA PRO A 44 24.68 -14.88 -15.17
C PRO A 44 25.73 -14.19 -14.29
N ASP A 45 26.74 -13.52 -14.85
CA ASP A 45 27.88 -12.96 -14.11
C ASP A 45 27.48 -11.79 -13.18
N ARG A 46 26.38 -11.11 -13.53
CA ARG A 46 25.84 -9.97 -12.76
C ARG A 46 25.19 -10.40 -11.44
N VAL A 47 24.80 -11.67 -11.31
CA VAL A 47 24.23 -12.25 -10.08
C VAL A 47 25.35 -12.77 -9.18
N ILE A 48 26.33 -13.45 -9.76
CA ILE A 48 27.44 -14.08 -9.04
C ILE A 48 28.34 -13.03 -8.34
N SER A 49 28.60 -11.90 -9.01
CA SER A 49 29.42 -10.81 -8.46
C SER A 49 28.84 -10.10 -7.22
N LYS A 50 27.55 -10.28 -6.90
CA LYS A 50 26.88 -9.63 -5.77
C LYS A 50 26.82 -10.49 -4.49
N LEU A 51 27.29 -11.73 -4.55
CA LEU A 51 27.20 -12.69 -3.44
C LEU A 51 28.36 -12.60 -2.43
N ASP A 52 29.24 -11.61 -2.52
CA ASP A 52 30.33 -11.41 -1.55
C ASP A 52 29.82 -10.70 -0.28
N ILE A 53 29.08 -11.44 0.55
CA ILE A 53 28.39 -10.91 1.73
C ILE A 53 29.30 -11.04 2.96
N ARG A 54 29.89 -9.92 3.38
CA ARG A 54 30.55 -9.81 4.69
C ARG A 54 29.54 -9.46 5.79
N LEU A 55 29.24 -10.43 6.65
CA LEU A 55 28.41 -10.22 7.85
C LEU A 55 29.18 -9.39 8.88
N ARG A 56 28.68 -8.20 9.22
CA ARG A 56 29.18 -7.38 10.33
C ARG A 56 28.03 -6.95 11.22
N THR A 57 28.10 -7.34 12.49
CA THR A 57 27.13 -6.97 13.52
C THR A 57 27.58 -5.67 14.19
N PRO A 58 26.80 -4.57 14.12
CA PRO A 58 27.12 -3.35 14.86
C PRO A 58 26.81 -3.53 16.36
N THR A 59 27.70 -3.03 17.21
CA THR A 59 27.56 -3.00 18.68
C THR A 59 26.52 -1.96 19.11
N PRO A 60 25.62 -2.26 20.05
CA PRO A 60 24.57 -1.33 20.47
C PRO A 60 25.12 -0.18 21.33
N PRO A 61 24.51 1.02 21.27
CA PRO A 61 24.95 2.18 22.06
C PRO A 61 24.53 2.07 23.53
N SER A 62 25.38 2.64 24.40
CA SER A 62 25.14 2.76 25.84
C SER A 62 24.08 3.83 26.14
N SER A 63 23.12 3.51 27.00
CA SER A 63 22.02 4.40 27.37
C SER A 63 22.30 5.11 28.70
N GLN A 64 22.47 6.43 28.69
CA GLN A 64 22.53 7.26 29.90
C GLN A 64 21.13 7.49 30.49
N GLY A 65 20.99 7.28 31.79
CA GLY A 65 19.73 7.44 32.55
C GLY A 65 19.50 8.89 32.98
N SER A 66 18.26 9.35 32.82
CA SER A 66 17.81 10.69 33.23
C SER A 66 17.27 10.69 34.65
N GLU A 67 17.43 11.85 35.29
CA GLU A 67 16.99 12.27 36.62
C GLU A 67 15.50 11.98 36.91
N TRP A 68 15.24 11.53 38.14
CA TRP A 68 13.94 11.07 38.63
C TRP A 68 12.88 12.17 38.66
N SER A 69 11.66 11.86 38.20
CA SER A 69 10.45 12.64 38.54
C SER A 69 9.27 11.72 38.87
N LEU A 70 8.47 12.09 39.87
CA LEU A 70 7.30 11.35 40.39
C LEU A 70 6.04 11.46 39.49
N LYS A 71 6.21 11.80 38.21
CA LYS A 71 5.08 11.92 37.27
C LYS A 71 4.55 10.55 36.86
N THR A 72 3.26 10.46 36.58
CA THR A 72 2.64 9.28 35.97
C THR A 72 3.43 8.90 34.70
N PRO A 73 3.92 7.66 34.59
CA PRO A 73 4.70 7.25 33.43
C PRO A 73 3.81 7.28 32.18
N SER A 74 4.15 8.14 31.23
CA SER A 74 3.37 8.30 30.00
C SER A 74 3.79 7.29 28.92
N ASN A 75 4.98 6.69 29.04
CA ASN A 75 5.49 5.69 28.11
C ASN A 75 6.16 4.52 28.88
N TYR A 76 6.19 3.33 28.26
CA TYR A 76 6.81 2.11 28.79
C TYR A 76 8.25 2.34 29.27
N VAL A 77 9.03 3.13 28.55
CA VAL A 77 10.41 3.47 28.92
C VAL A 77 10.47 4.21 30.26
N GLN A 78 9.55 5.13 30.51
CA GLN A 78 9.46 5.85 31.79
C GLN A 78 9.03 4.91 32.92
N LEU A 79 8.04 4.04 32.66
CA LEU A 79 7.59 3.02 33.61
C LEU A 79 8.76 2.11 34.01
N GLN A 80 9.57 1.64 33.06
CA GLN A 80 10.70 0.76 33.33
C GLN A 80 11.82 1.49 34.11
N LYS A 81 12.11 2.75 33.78
CA LYS A 81 13.07 3.58 34.51
C LYS A 81 12.63 3.79 35.96
N GLN A 82 11.36 4.13 36.19
CA GLN A 82 10.80 4.30 37.54
C GLN A 82 10.82 2.98 38.31
N ALA A 83 10.37 1.88 37.71
CA ALA A 83 10.37 0.56 38.34
C ALA A 83 11.78 0.11 38.75
N SER A 84 12.77 0.27 37.85
CA SER A 84 14.17 -0.09 38.12
C SER A 84 14.72 0.67 39.30
N SER A 85 14.34 1.93 39.40
CA SER A 85 14.87 2.79 40.43
C SER A 85 14.17 2.57 41.78
N ILE A 86 12.87 2.29 41.81
CA ILE A 86 12.16 1.84 43.02
C ILE A 86 12.77 0.54 43.54
N ARG A 87 13.10 -0.41 42.65
CA ARG A 87 13.81 -1.65 43.02
C ARG A 87 15.17 -1.36 43.65
N ALA A 88 15.94 -0.43 43.10
CA ALA A 88 17.24 -0.04 43.65
C ALA A 88 17.12 0.52 45.08
N LEU A 89 16.12 1.37 45.33
CA LEU A 89 15.83 1.92 46.65
C LEU A 89 15.40 0.84 47.65
N LEU A 90 14.51 -0.06 47.23
CA LEU A 90 14.08 -1.19 48.07
C LEU A 90 15.24 -2.12 48.43
N ARG A 91 16.12 -2.45 47.47
CA ARG A 91 17.32 -3.26 47.73
C ARG A 91 18.25 -2.60 48.73
N THR A 92 18.46 -1.29 48.60
CA THR A 92 19.34 -0.52 49.49
C THR A 92 18.79 -0.49 50.93
N ARG A 93 17.47 -0.32 51.08
CA ARG A 93 16.80 -0.24 52.39
C ARG A 93 16.69 -1.59 53.10
N SER A 94 16.39 -2.66 52.37
CA SER A 94 15.97 -3.92 53.00
C SER A 94 17.13 -4.89 53.27
N ARG A 95 18.29 -4.77 52.58
CA ARG A 95 19.44 -5.71 52.65
C ARG A 95 19.06 -7.21 52.61
N SER A 96 17.84 -7.54 52.19
CA SER A 96 17.22 -8.86 52.33
C SER A 96 16.85 -9.46 50.96
N PRO A 97 16.58 -10.78 50.86
CA PRO A 97 16.18 -11.45 49.62
C PRO A 97 14.83 -10.93 49.08
N PRO A 98 14.39 -11.35 47.88
CA PRO A 98 13.13 -10.87 47.28
C PRO A 98 11.96 -11.06 48.26
N SER A 99 11.40 -9.94 48.70
CA SER A 99 10.31 -9.88 49.66
C SER A 99 8.94 -9.90 48.95
N PRO A 100 7.83 -10.19 49.65
CA PRO A 100 6.48 -10.10 49.10
C PRO A 100 6.18 -8.77 48.39
N SER A 101 6.83 -7.68 48.81
CA SER A 101 6.76 -6.36 48.16
C SER A 101 7.39 -6.30 46.77
N ASP A 102 8.46 -7.05 46.49
CA ASP A 102 9.05 -7.12 45.15
C ASP A 102 8.11 -7.86 44.19
N ARG A 103 7.45 -8.92 44.66
CA ARG A 103 6.40 -9.61 43.90
C ARG A 103 5.23 -8.67 43.57
N ALA A 104 4.75 -7.92 44.54
CA ALA A 104 3.67 -6.94 44.35
C ALA A 104 4.07 -5.84 43.35
N LEU A 105 5.29 -5.30 43.48
CA LEU A 105 5.83 -4.32 42.53
C LEU A 105 5.89 -4.90 41.10
N ASN A 106 6.35 -6.13 40.95
CA ASN A 106 6.42 -6.79 39.64
C ASN A 106 5.02 -6.98 39.02
N GLN A 107 4.02 -7.32 39.82
CA GLN A 107 2.63 -7.42 39.36
C GLN A 107 2.09 -6.05 38.93
N LEU A 108 2.34 -5.00 39.72
CA LEU A 108 1.94 -3.63 39.37
C LEU A 108 2.56 -3.16 38.06
N VAL A 109 3.87 -3.35 37.89
CA VAL A 109 4.58 -2.97 36.65
C VAL A 109 4.01 -3.70 35.45
N LYS A 110 3.72 -5.00 35.57
CA LYS A 110 3.07 -5.79 34.50
C LYS A 110 1.65 -5.30 34.21
N GLY A 111 0.87 -4.98 35.24
CA GLY A 111 -0.48 -4.42 35.09
C GLY A 111 -0.48 -3.08 34.36
N CYS A 112 0.41 -2.17 34.73
CA CYS A 112 0.60 -0.89 34.04
C CYS A 112 1.02 -1.10 32.58
N GLN A 113 1.99 -1.98 32.33
CA GLN A 113 2.43 -2.29 30.97
C GLN A 113 1.27 -2.80 30.11
N LEU A 114 0.47 -3.74 30.62
CA LEU A 114 -0.70 -4.28 29.92
C LEU A 114 -1.72 -3.19 29.62
N ALA A 115 -2.04 -2.33 30.60
CA ALA A 115 -2.97 -1.22 30.42
C ALA A 115 -2.50 -0.23 29.35
N MET A 116 -1.21 0.11 29.32
CA MET A 116 -0.64 1.01 28.31
C MET A 116 -0.71 0.42 26.89
N HIS A 117 -0.37 -0.85 26.74
CA HIS A 117 -0.48 -1.54 25.45
C HIS A 117 -1.94 -1.64 24.99
N ASN A 118 -2.85 -2.02 25.88
CA ASN A 118 -4.28 -2.09 25.58
C ASN A 118 -4.84 -0.71 25.19
N ALA A 119 -4.48 0.36 25.91
CA ALA A 119 -4.90 1.71 25.58
C ALA A 119 -4.40 2.14 24.19
N THR A 120 -3.17 1.75 23.82
CA THR A 120 -2.60 2.04 22.50
C THR A 120 -3.36 1.32 21.39
N ILE A 121 -3.67 0.03 21.59
CA ILE A 121 -4.45 -0.78 20.65
C ILE A 121 -5.86 -0.21 20.51
N LEU A 122 -6.55 0.04 21.62
CA LEU A 122 -7.90 0.59 21.63
C LEU A 122 -7.98 1.97 20.98
N ALA A 123 -6.96 2.83 21.16
CA ALA A 123 -6.90 4.13 20.51
C ALA A 123 -6.80 3.98 18.98
N GLN A 124 -5.99 3.05 18.51
CA GLN A 124 -5.84 2.76 17.09
C GLN A 124 -7.11 2.16 16.48
N GLU A 125 -7.70 1.15 17.12
CA GLU A 125 -8.96 0.52 16.68
C GLU A 125 -10.11 1.54 16.66
N ASN A 126 -10.23 2.39 17.69
CA ASN A 126 -11.24 3.45 17.69
C ASN A 126 -11.06 4.46 16.56
N LYS A 127 -9.80 4.77 16.20
CA LYS A 127 -9.51 5.67 15.07
C LYS A 127 -9.95 5.03 13.74
N GLU A 128 -9.64 3.75 13.54
CA GLU A 128 -10.05 2.98 12.37
C GLU A 128 -11.58 2.88 12.27
N LEU A 129 -12.25 2.49 13.36
CA LEU A 129 -13.71 2.39 13.43
C LEU A 129 -14.42 3.72 13.15
N ARG A 130 -13.85 4.86 13.58
CA ARG A 130 -14.40 6.18 13.28
C ARG A 130 -14.27 6.53 11.80
N ALA A 131 -13.12 6.26 11.19
CA ALA A 131 -12.91 6.48 9.77
C ALA A 131 -13.84 5.61 8.90
N GLU A 132 -14.03 4.35 9.27
CA GLU A 132 -14.97 3.46 8.59
C GLU A 132 -16.42 3.91 8.72
N ASN A 133 -16.85 4.29 9.94
CA ASN A 133 -18.19 4.82 10.17
C ASN A 133 -18.44 6.08 9.33
N GLU A 134 -17.44 6.95 9.20
CA GLU A 134 -17.55 8.13 8.35
C GLU A 134 -17.68 7.75 6.87
N LYS A 135 -16.86 6.81 6.36
CA LYS A 135 -16.99 6.28 4.99
C LYS A 135 -18.37 5.68 4.76
N LYS A 136 -18.89 4.89 5.70
CA LYS A 136 -20.22 4.27 5.63
C LYS A 136 -21.34 5.31 5.64
N LYS A 137 -21.23 6.36 6.48
CA LYS A 137 -22.18 7.49 6.47
C LYS A 137 -22.18 8.22 5.14
N ARG A 138 -21.00 8.52 4.58
CA ARG A 138 -20.87 9.14 3.25
C ARG A 138 -21.51 8.27 2.16
N LYS A 139 -21.31 6.94 2.22
CA LYS A 139 -21.95 5.99 1.30
C LYS A 139 -23.47 6.02 1.40
N ASN A 140 -24.03 5.95 2.60
CA ASN A 140 -25.48 5.99 2.82
C ASN A 140 -26.11 7.33 2.40
N ALA A 141 -25.35 8.43 2.49
CA ALA A 141 -25.80 9.76 2.04
C ALA A 141 -25.75 9.92 0.50
N ARG A 142 -25.03 9.04 -0.22
CA ARG A 142 -24.96 9.09 -1.68
C ARG A 142 -26.30 8.65 -2.27
N SER A 143 -26.87 9.47 -3.15
CA SER A 143 -28.14 9.18 -3.79
C SER A 143 -28.09 7.89 -4.61
N THR A 144 -29.00 6.95 -4.33
CA THR A 144 -29.24 5.72 -5.09
C THR A 144 -30.19 5.94 -6.27
N ARG A 145 -30.27 7.16 -6.81
CA ARG A 145 -31.11 7.42 -8.00
C ARG A 145 -30.61 6.53 -9.13
N GLN A 146 -31.45 5.59 -9.54
CA GLN A 146 -31.24 4.87 -10.79
C GLN A 146 -31.21 5.90 -11.91
N ILE A 147 -30.11 5.92 -12.65
CA ILE A 147 -30.03 6.66 -13.90
C ILE A 147 -31.07 6.02 -14.81
N ALA A 148 -32.08 6.78 -15.22
CA ALA A 148 -33.01 6.33 -16.24
C ALA A 148 -32.19 5.92 -17.45
N ILE A 149 -32.33 4.66 -17.88
CA ILE A 149 -31.65 4.14 -19.07
C ILE A 149 -32.39 4.75 -20.27
N GLU A 150 -32.12 6.02 -20.57
CA GLU A 150 -32.79 6.76 -21.64
C GLU A 150 -31.96 6.76 -22.94
N GLY A 151 -30.79 6.12 -22.95
CA GLY A 151 -29.88 6.10 -24.10
C GLY A 151 -28.95 4.89 -24.21
N GLY A 152 -29.33 3.74 -23.64
CA GLY A 152 -28.57 2.50 -23.84
C GLY A 152 -28.87 1.90 -25.22
N LEU A 153 -27.83 1.60 -26.00
CA LEU A 153 -27.96 0.85 -27.26
C LEU A 153 -28.72 -0.45 -27.01
N SER A 154 -29.84 -0.62 -27.69
CA SER A 154 -30.57 -1.89 -27.71
C SER A 154 -29.66 -3.01 -28.22
N VAL A 155 -29.89 -4.25 -27.77
CA VAL A 155 -29.17 -5.44 -28.27
C VAL A 155 -29.20 -5.49 -29.80
N LEU A 156 -30.30 -5.02 -30.40
CA LEU A 156 -30.44 -4.91 -31.86
C LEU A 156 -29.53 -3.83 -32.45
N GLU A 157 -29.46 -2.64 -31.83
CA GLU A 157 -28.60 -1.55 -32.30
C GLU A 157 -27.10 -1.86 -32.15
N ALA A 158 -26.73 -2.57 -31.08
CA ALA A 158 -25.37 -3.07 -30.91
C ALA A 158 -25.03 -4.12 -32.00
N SER A 159 -25.97 -5.02 -32.31
CA SER A 159 -25.79 -6.04 -33.34
C SER A 159 -25.70 -5.44 -34.74
N THR A 160 -26.43 -4.35 -35.03
CA THR A 160 -26.33 -3.67 -36.33
C THR A 160 -25.04 -2.87 -36.47
N LEU A 161 -24.51 -2.26 -35.40
CA LEU A 161 -23.20 -1.61 -35.43
C LEU A 161 -22.05 -2.63 -35.64
N ILE A 162 -22.16 -3.82 -35.06
CA ILE A 162 -21.19 -4.91 -35.28
C ILE A 162 -21.28 -5.48 -36.70
N ALA A 163 -22.48 -5.49 -37.28
CA ALA A 163 -22.72 -5.95 -38.64
C ALA A 163 -22.40 -4.90 -39.72
N GLN A 164 -22.19 -3.63 -39.34
CA GLN A 164 -21.68 -2.62 -40.27
C GLN A 164 -20.19 -2.87 -40.50
N PRO A 165 -19.77 -3.18 -41.73
CA PRO A 165 -18.34 -3.15 -42.05
C PRO A 165 -17.84 -1.71 -41.88
N ASP A 166 -16.68 -1.54 -41.24
CA ASP A 166 -15.93 -0.29 -41.26
C ASP A 166 -15.76 0.13 -42.72
N GLN A 167 -16.62 1.03 -43.20
CA GLN A 167 -16.34 1.82 -44.36
C GLN A 167 -15.30 2.83 -43.92
N ALA A 168 -14.07 2.36 -43.80
CA ALA A 168 -12.91 3.19 -43.98
C ALA A 168 -13.10 3.87 -45.33
N VAL A 169 -13.57 5.11 -45.31
CA VAL A 169 -13.54 6.02 -46.44
C VAL A 169 -12.06 6.21 -46.73
N LEU A 170 -11.54 5.33 -47.57
CA LEU A 170 -10.26 5.47 -48.22
C LEU A 170 -10.45 6.69 -49.14
N ALA A 171 -10.05 7.86 -48.63
CA ALA A 171 -9.98 9.07 -49.43
C ALA A 171 -9.21 8.72 -50.73
N PRO A 172 -9.73 9.03 -51.92
CA PRO A 172 -9.06 8.71 -53.17
C PRO A 172 -7.68 9.34 -53.19
N ILE A 173 -6.65 8.51 -53.30
CA ILE A 173 -5.28 8.93 -53.54
C ILE A 173 -5.27 9.70 -54.87
N PRO A 174 -4.75 10.93 -54.93
CA PRO A 174 -4.65 11.68 -56.18
C PRO A 174 -3.80 10.91 -57.18
N TYR A 175 -4.39 10.60 -58.32
CA TYR A 175 -3.74 9.99 -59.47
C TYR A 175 -2.71 10.99 -60.02
N GLU A 176 -1.42 10.71 -59.85
CA GLU A 176 -0.40 11.37 -60.65
C GLU A 176 -0.57 10.93 -62.11
N ALA A 177 -0.90 11.90 -62.95
CA ALA A 177 -0.95 11.73 -64.39
C ALA A 177 0.47 11.47 -64.92
N GLY A 178 0.72 10.23 -65.36
CA GLY A 178 1.87 9.93 -66.21
C GLY A 178 1.81 10.74 -67.52
N PRO A 179 2.97 11.06 -68.13
CA PRO A 179 3.03 12.01 -69.23
C PRO A 179 2.36 11.43 -70.48
N ALA A 180 1.57 12.29 -71.14
CA ALA A 180 0.83 12.00 -72.36
C ALA A 180 1.74 11.53 -73.52
N PRO A 181 1.30 10.61 -74.38
CA PRO A 181 2.04 10.23 -75.56
C PRO A 181 2.05 11.37 -76.59
N ALA A 182 3.24 11.67 -77.12
CA ALA A 182 3.46 12.70 -78.12
C ALA A 182 2.73 12.41 -79.45
N PRO A 183 2.28 13.45 -80.19
CA PRO A 183 1.52 13.28 -81.42
C PRO A 183 2.43 12.90 -82.59
N SER A 184 2.13 11.78 -83.25
CA SER A 184 2.71 11.45 -84.56
C SER A 184 2.13 12.37 -85.63
N GLN A 185 2.98 13.24 -86.20
CA GLN A 185 2.65 14.04 -87.38
C GLN A 185 2.68 13.19 -88.67
N PRO A 186 1.86 13.52 -89.69
CA PRO A 186 1.91 12.83 -90.97
C PRO A 186 2.92 13.46 -91.95
N LEU A 187 3.63 12.56 -92.65
CA LEU A 187 4.10 12.58 -94.06
C LEU A 187 4.89 13.78 -94.61
N SER A 188 6.12 13.48 -95.05
CA SER A 188 6.57 13.66 -96.44
C SER A 188 7.57 12.57 -96.80
#